data_AF-A0A529LYE1-F1
#
_entry.id   AF-A0A529LYE1-F1
#
_cell.length_a   1.000
_cell.length_b   1.000
_cell.length_c   1.000
_cell.angle_alpha   90.00
_cell.angle_beta   90.00
_cell.angle_gamma   90.00
#
_symmetry.space_group_name_H-M   'P 1'
#
loop_
_entity.id
_entity.type
_entity.pdbx_description
1 polymer ?
#
loop_
_entity_poly.entity_id
_entity_poly.type
_entity_poly.pdbx_seq_one_letter_code
_entity_poly.pdbx_strand_id
1 'polypeptide(L)'
;AGTIAKHLRPGQLVVLESTTYPGTTDDVIKPILEETGLRSKIDFFLGFSPEREDPGNRSFEVATIPKVVAGDGIEAATLVQAFYHGVVKTVVPVSTTATAEAVKLTENIFRSVNIALVNELKVVLGAMGIDIWEVIEAAKSKPFGYMPFYPGPGLGGHCVPIDPFYLTWKAREYELPTRFIELAAEINTAMPRHVVDELAKALDQRCGKALSRSRILIVGLAYKKNVPDIRESPSLRLIELIEDWGGKAEFHDPHV
;
A
#
# COMPACT_ATOMS: atom_id res chain seq x y z
N ALA A 1 -3.61 8.16 -20.38
CA ALA A 1 -4.11 7.61 -21.66
C ALA A 1 -4.27 8.68 -22.76
N GLY A 2 -5.04 9.75 -22.56
CA GLY A 2 -5.31 10.74 -23.63
C GLY A 2 -4.08 11.36 -24.32
N THR A 3 -3.00 11.65 -23.58
CA THR A 3 -1.74 12.11 -24.19
C THR A 3 -1.10 11.03 -25.08
N ILE A 4 -1.15 9.76 -24.67
CA ILE A 4 -0.62 8.64 -25.46
C ILE A 4 -1.46 8.45 -26.72
N ALA A 5 -2.79 8.54 -26.63
CA ALA A 5 -3.70 8.41 -27.76
C ALA A 5 -3.34 9.38 -28.92
N LYS A 6 -3.01 10.64 -28.61
CA LYS A 6 -2.60 11.65 -29.61
C LYS A 6 -1.33 11.28 -30.41
N HIS A 7 -0.55 10.32 -29.91
CA HIS A 7 0.72 9.90 -30.51
C HIS A 7 0.75 8.40 -30.84
N LEU A 8 -0.38 7.70 -30.70
CA LEU A 8 -0.49 6.27 -30.93
C LEU A 8 -0.29 5.93 -32.41
N ARG A 9 0.44 4.85 -32.68
CA ARG A 9 0.79 4.38 -34.02
C ARG A 9 0.62 2.86 -34.10
N PRO A 10 0.35 2.31 -35.30
CA PRO A 10 0.32 0.88 -35.50
C PRO A 10 1.62 0.19 -35.05
N GLY A 11 1.49 -0.99 -34.44
CA GLY A 11 2.57 -1.82 -33.92
C GLY A 11 3.07 -1.45 -32.52
N GLN A 12 2.57 -0.38 -31.89
CA GLN A 12 3.02 0.03 -30.55
C GLN A 12 2.45 -0.88 -29.45
N LEU A 13 3.27 -1.12 -28.42
CA LEU A 13 2.84 -1.71 -27.15
C LEU A 13 2.68 -0.60 -26.11
N VAL A 14 1.52 -0.57 -25.44
CA VAL A 14 1.24 0.30 -24.30
C VAL A 14 1.01 -0.59 -23.08
N VAL A 15 1.71 -0.32 -21.97
CA VAL A 15 1.54 -1.05 -20.71
C VAL A 15 1.16 -0.07 -19.60
N LEU A 16 0.05 -0.34 -18.90
CA LEU A 16 -0.31 0.38 -17.69
C LEU A 16 0.42 -0.23 -16.48
N GLU A 17 1.11 0.59 -15.70
CA GLU A 17 1.79 0.15 -14.47
C GLU A 17 1.17 0.72 -13.18
N SER A 18 0.38 1.79 -13.29
CA SER A 18 -0.25 2.43 -12.13
C SER A 18 -1.26 1.49 -11.46
N THR A 19 -1.22 1.41 -10.12
CA THR A 19 -2.22 0.65 -9.35
C THR A 19 -3.62 1.17 -9.62
N THR A 20 -4.56 0.26 -9.85
CA THR A 20 -5.95 0.58 -10.14
C THR A 20 -6.88 -0.61 -9.84
N TYR A 21 -8.19 -0.46 -10.03
CA TYR A 21 -9.16 -1.55 -9.86
C TYR A 21 -9.24 -2.49 -11.07
N PRO A 22 -9.60 -3.78 -10.85
CA PRO A 22 -9.81 -4.74 -11.93
C PRO A 22 -10.85 -4.23 -12.94
N GLY A 23 -10.44 -4.20 -14.22
CA GLY A 23 -11.21 -3.72 -15.35
C GLY A 23 -10.72 -2.37 -15.89
N THR A 24 -9.83 -1.65 -15.20
CA THR A 24 -9.41 -0.30 -15.66
C THR A 24 -8.73 -0.33 -17.03
N THR A 25 -7.84 -1.30 -17.24
CA THR A 25 -7.12 -1.43 -18.52
C THR A 25 -8.10 -1.67 -19.67
N ASP A 26 -9.13 -2.49 -19.46
CA ASP A 26 -10.09 -2.87 -20.50
C ASP A 26 -11.24 -1.89 -20.67
N ASP A 27 -11.79 -1.34 -19.58
CA ASP A 27 -13.01 -0.53 -19.58
C ASP A 27 -12.73 0.98 -19.66
N VAL A 28 -11.50 1.41 -19.36
CA VAL A 28 -11.13 2.83 -19.34
C VAL A 28 -9.98 3.12 -20.31
N ILE A 29 -8.85 2.42 -20.17
CA ILE A 29 -7.65 2.74 -20.95
C ILE A 29 -7.84 2.37 -22.42
N LYS A 30 -8.34 1.15 -22.69
CA LYS A 30 -8.57 0.68 -24.06
C LYS A 30 -9.52 1.59 -24.83
N PRO A 31 -10.73 1.95 -24.34
CA PRO A 31 -11.60 2.89 -25.05
C PRO A 31 -10.93 4.21 -25.41
N ILE A 32 -10.20 4.83 -24.47
CA ILE A 32 -9.51 6.11 -24.72
C ILE A 32 -8.45 5.99 -25.83
N LEU A 33 -7.74 4.85 -25.90
CA LEU A 33 -6.75 4.63 -26.95
C LEU A 33 -7.41 4.34 -28.30
N GLU A 34 -8.56 3.66 -28.31
CA GLU A 34 -9.31 3.33 -29.53
C GLU A 34 -10.11 4.49 -30.12
N GLU A 35 -10.27 5.61 -29.40
CA GLU A 35 -10.82 6.87 -29.95
C GLU A 35 -10.01 7.39 -31.16
N THR A 36 -8.77 6.94 -31.31
CA THR A 36 -7.90 7.24 -32.46
C THR A 36 -8.32 6.56 -33.76
N GLY A 37 -9.23 5.58 -33.69
CA GLY A 37 -9.61 4.70 -34.79
C GLY A 37 -8.75 3.43 -34.89
N LEU A 38 -7.63 3.34 -34.18
CA LEU A 38 -6.82 2.13 -34.05
C LEU A 38 -7.49 1.15 -33.08
N ARG A 39 -7.30 -0.15 -33.27
CA ARG A 39 -7.86 -1.22 -32.43
C ARG A 39 -6.78 -1.99 -31.67
N SER A 40 -7.05 -2.26 -30.39
CA SER A 40 -6.21 -3.17 -29.61
C SER A 40 -6.24 -4.57 -30.23
N LYS A 41 -5.16 -5.35 -30.12
CA LYS A 41 -4.93 -6.67 -30.75
C LYS A 41 -4.68 -6.67 -32.25
N ILE A 42 -5.05 -5.60 -32.94
CA ILE A 42 -4.94 -5.51 -34.40
C ILE A 42 -3.89 -4.48 -34.78
N ASP A 43 -4.14 -3.22 -34.42
CA ASP A 43 -3.29 -2.11 -34.78
C ASP A 43 -2.27 -1.81 -33.69
N PHE A 44 -2.62 -1.96 -32.42
CA PHE A 44 -1.71 -1.78 -31.29
C PHE A 44 -1.93 -2.85 -30.22
N PHE A 45 -1.02 -2.92 -29.25
CA PHE A 45 -1.04 -3.90 -28.18
C PHE A 45 -1.15 -3.20 -26.84
N LEU A 46 -1.99 -3.75 -25.96
CA LEU A 46 -2.23 -3.21 -24.63
C LEU A 46 -1.91 -4.27 -23.57
N GLY A 47 -1.33 -3.86 -22.45
CA GLY A 47 -1.07 -4.74 -21.32
C GLY A 47 -1.09 -4.01 -19.98
N PHE A 48 -0.93 -4.80 -18.93
CA PHE A 48 -0.81 -4.32 -17.56
C PHE A 48 0.33 -5.03 -16.86
N SER A 49 1.10 -4.29 -16.07
CA SER A 49 2.15 -4.84 -15.22
C SER A 49 2.29 -4.00 -13.96
N PRO A 50 1.83 -4.47 -12.80
CA PRO A 50 1.85 -3.66 -11.61
C PRO A 50 3.28 -3.47 -11.08
N GLU A 51 3.56 -2.27 -10.57
CA GLU A 51 4.80 -2.04 -9.83
C GLU A 51 4.77 -2.73 -8.45
N ARG A 52 5.86 -3.38 -8.05
CA ARG A 52 5.98 -4.21 -6.84
C ARG A 52 7.23 -3.88 -6.00
N GLU A 53 7.98 -2.86 -6.38
CA GLU A 53 9.11 -2.34 -5.62
C GLU A 53 8.77 -1.96 -4.17
N ASP A 54 9.75 -2.13 -3.28
CA ASP A 54 9.68 -1.72 -1.87
C ASP A 54 10.62 -0.53 -1.62
N PRO A 55 10.11 0.72 -1.55
CA PRO A 55 10.95 1.91 -1.49
C PRO A 55 11.94 1.90 -0.31
N GLY A 56 13.20 2.24 -0.57
CA GLY A 56 14.26 2.29 0.45
C GLY A 56 14.79 0.92 0.89
N ASN A 57 14.34 -0.18 0.30
CA ASN A 57 14.81 -1.52 0.62
C ASN A 57 16.02 -1.90 -0.24
N ARG A 58 17.22 -1.76 0.31
CA ARG A 58 18.48 -2.07 -0.39
C ARG A 58 18.74 -3.57 -0.57
N SER A 59 17.96 -4.44 0.08
CA SER A 59 18.13 -5.89 -0.03
C SER A 59 17.57 -6.48 -1.32
N PHE A 60 16.75 -5.71 -2.05
CA PHE A 60 16.14 -6.15 -3.30
C PHE A 60 16.47 -5.16 -4.42
N GLU A 61 16.99 -5.68 -5.52
CA GLU A 61 17.19 -4.92 -6.75
C GLU A 61 15.93 -5.05 -7.61
N VAL A 62 15.54 -3.99 -8.32
CA VAL A 62 14.37 -4.01 -9.22
C VAL A 62 14.42 -5.20 -10.18
N ALA A 63 15.59 -5.49 -10.74
CA ALA A 63 15.81 -6.59 -11.68
C ALA A 63 15.55 -7.98 -11.08
N THR A 64 15.54 -8.16 -9.75
CA THR A 64 15.30 -9.46 -9.11
C THR A 64 13.86 -9.66 -8.65
N ILE A 65 13.05 -8.60 -8.60
CA ILE A 65 11.64 -8.67 -8.20
C ILE A 65 10.83 -9.29 -9.35
N PRO A 66 10.11 -10.40 -9.13
CA PRO A 66 9.29 -10.98 -10.19
C PRO A 66 8.22 -10.00 -10.68
N LYS A 67 8.18 -9.72 -11.99
CA LYS A 67 7.19 -8.80 -12.57
C LYS A 67 5.98 -9.58 -13.07
N VAL A 68 4.81 -9.29 -12.51
CA VAL A 68 3.54 -9.84 -12.99
C VAL A 68 3.17 -9.12 -14.28
N VAL A 69 2.75 -9.86 -15.29
CA VAL A 69 2.40 -9.26 -16.59
C VAL A 69 1.13 -9.88 -17.17
N ALA A 70 0.38 -9.06 -17.88
CA ALA A 70 -0.73 -9.51 -18.72
C ALA A 70 -0.82 -8.65 -19.98
N GLY A 71 -1.27 -9.26 -21.07
CA GLY A 71 -1.62 -8.56 -22.29
C GLY A 71 -3.10 -8.76 -22.63
N ASP A 72 -3.66 -7.80 -23.33
CA ASP A 72 -4.97 -7.91 -23.96
C ASP A 72 -4.87 -8.83 -25.18
N GLY A 73 -4.97 -10.15 -24.97
CA GLY A 73 -4.80 -11.18 -26.01
C GLY A 73 -3.41 -11.81 -26.04
N ILE A 74 -3.26 -12.87 -26.84
CA ILE A 74 -2.04 -13.70 -26.88
C ILE A 74 -0.84 -12.90 -27.38
N GLU A 75 -1.02 -12.12 -28.44
CA GLU A 75 0.05 -11.36 -29.09
C GLU A 75 0.58 -10.26 -28.16
N ALA A 76 -0.33 -9.51 -27.53
CA ALA A 76 0.03 -8.53 -26.53
C ALA A 76 0.74 -9.18 -25.33
N ALA A 77 0.26 -10.33 -24.85
CA ALA A 77 0.89 -11.03 -23.74
C ALA A 77 2.32 -11.49 -24.09
N THR A 78 2.57 -11.95 -25.32
CA THR A 78 3.93 -12.28 -25.80
C THR A 78 4.82 -11.04 -25.83
N LEU A 79 4.33 -9.91 -26.34
CA LEU A 79 5.10 -8.67 -26.43
C LEU A 79 5.43 -8.08 -25.06
N VAL A 80 4.46 -8.06 -24.14
CA VAL A 80 4.67 -7.58 -22.75
C VAL A 80 5.69 -8.46 -22.05
N GLN A 81 5.59 -9.79 -22.18
CA GLN A 81 6.57 -10.70 -21.61
C GLN A 81 7.96 -10.46 -22.19
N ALA A 82 8.10 -10.33 -23.51
CA ALA A 82 9.39 -10.08 -24.15
C ALA A 82 10.01 -8.76 -23.68
N PHE A 83 9.19 -7.70 -23.55
CA PHE A 83 9.65 -6.41 -23.02
C PHE A 83 10.20 -6.54 -21.61
N TYR A 84 9.43 -7.11 -20.67
CA TYR A 84 9.87 -7.19 -19.28
C TYR A 84 10.96 -8.24 -19.01
N HIS A 85 11.13 -9.25 -19.85
CA HIS A 85 12.32 -10.13 -19.79
C HIS A 85 13.63 -9.36 -20.03
N GLY A 86 13.58 -8.23 -20.75
CA GLY A 86 14.71 -7.32 -20.89
C GLY A 86 14.99 -6.46 -19.66
N VAL A 87 14.07 -6.42 -18.68
CA VAL A 87 14.12 -5.53 -17.51
C VAL A 87 14.35 -6.31 -16.21
N VAL A 88 13.68 -7.46 -16.06
CA VAL A 88 13.71 -8.29 -14.84
C VAL A 88 14.11 -9.74 -15.15
N LYS A 89 14.64 -10.43 -14.14
CA LYS A 89 15.05 -11.84 -14.24
C LYS A 89 13.87 -12.81 -14.34
N THR A 90 12.76 -12.47 -13.69
CA THR A 90 11.58 -13.35 -13.60
C THR A 90 10.33 -12.60 -14.00
N VAL A 91 9.67 -13.08 -15.05
CA VAL A 91 8.36 -12.60 -15.48
C VAL A 91 7.30 -13.65 -15.13
N VAL A 92 6.18 -13.21 -14.56
CA VAL A 92 5.07 -14.07 -14.13
C VAL A 92 3.82 -13.69 -14.94
N PRO A 93 3.55 -14.40 -16.05
CA PRO A 93 2.38 -14.10 -16.87
C PRO A 93 1.08 -14.55 -16.18
N VAL A 94 0.04 -13.74 -16.31
CA VAL A 94 -1.34 -14.10 -15.97
C VAL A 94 -2.26 -13.90 -17.17
N SER A 95 -3.44 -14.50 -17.12
CA SER A 95 -4.31 -14.64 -18.30
C SER A 95 -4.99 -13.34 -18.75
N THR A 96 -5.24 -12.39 -17.84
CA THR A 96 -5.94 -11.14 -18.17
C THR A 96 -5.33 -9.96 -17.44
N THR A 97 -5.49 -8.77 -18.01
CA THR A 97 -5.12 -7.48 -17.40
C THR A 97 -5.86 -7.28 -16.08
N ALA A 98 -7.15 -7.60 -16.02
CA ALA A 98 -7.94 -7.57 -14.79
C ALA A 98 -7.39 -8.51 -13.69
N THR A 99 -6.89 -9.69 -14.05
CA THR A 99 -6.19 -10.58 -13.09
C THR A 99 -4.92 -9.93 -12.56
N ALA A 100 -4.11 -9.31 -13.42
CA ALA A 100 -2.88 -8.64 -13.00
C ALA A 100 -3.16 -7.41 -12.11
N GLU A 101 -4.20 -6.63 -12.41
CA GLU A 101 -4.71 -5.54 -11.55
C GLU A 101 -5.15 -6.07 -10.18
N ALA A 102 -5.91 -7.16 -10.16
CA ALA A 102 -6.38 -7.80 -8.93
C ALA A 102 -5.23 -8.35 -8.06
N VAL A 103 -4.16 -8.88 -8.67
CA VAL A 103 -2.96 -9.33 -7.94
C VAL A 103 -2.37 -8.19 -7.12
N LYS A 104 -2.22 -7.01 -7.72
CA LYS A 104 -1.66 -5.85 -7.01
C LYS A 104 -2.51 -5.40 -5.82
N LEU A 105 -3.83 -5.34 -6.01
CA LEU A 105 -4.74 -5.01 -4.91
C LEU A 105 -4.70 -6.07 -3.82
N THR A 106 -4.66 -7.35 -4.18
CA THR A 106 -4.59 -8.46 -3.22
C THR A 106 -3.35 -8.35 -2.34
N GLU A 107 -2.19 -8.02 -2.91
CA GLU A 107 -0.94 -7.80 -2.14
C GLU A 107 -1.07 -6.68 -1.11
N ASN A 108 -1.65 -5.54 -1.51
CA ASN A 108 -1.84 -4.39 -0.64
C ASN A 108 -2.91 -4.63 0.43
N ILE A 109 -4.03 -5.26 0.07
CA ILE A 109 -5.10 -5.65 0.99
C ILE A 109 -4.56 -6.61 2.04
N PHE A 110 -3.84 -7.64 1.60
CA PHE A 110 -3.23 -8.62 2.49
C PHE A 110 -2.30 -7.95 3.50
N ARG A 111 -1.46 -7.00 3.06
CA ARG A 111 -0.60 -6.21 3.95
C ARG A 111 -1.40 -5.34 4.93
N SER A 112 -2.40 -4.60 4.45
CA SER A 112 -3.23 -3.71 5.28
C SER A 112 -3.97 -4.47 6.39
N VAL A 113 -4.60 -5.57 6.01
CA VAL A 113 -5.36 -6.46 6.91
C VAL A 113 -4.47 -7.08 7.99
N ASN A 114 -3.29 -7.60 7.62
CA ASN A 114 -2.42 -8.21 8.61
C ASN A 114 -1.78 -7.18 9.55
N ILE A 115 -1.52 -5.95 9.08
CA ILE A 115 -1.11 -4.84 9.96
C ILE A 115 -2.23 -4.48 10.94
N ALA A 116 -3.48 -4.42 10.47
CA ALA A 116 -4.64 -4.19 11.35
C ALA A 116 -4.76 -5.29 12.42
N LEU A 117 -4.61 -6.55 12.02
CA LEU A 117 -4.65 -7.68 12.95
C LEU A 117 -3.61 -7.52 14.06
N VAL A 118 -2.34 -7.25 13.74
CA VAL A 118 -1.31 -7.10 14.78
C VAL A 118 -1.47 -5.82 15.62
N ASN A 119 -2.06 -4.77 15.05
CA ASN A 119 -2.44 -3.56 15.78
C ASN A 119 -3.57 -3.83 16.79
N GLU A 120 -4.59 -4.58 16.40
CA GLU A 120 -5.65 -5.01 17.32
C GLU A 120 -5.09 -5.90 18.44
N LEU A 121 -4.24 -6.88 18.09
CA LEU A 121 -3.57 -7.71 19.07
C LEU A 121 -2.68 -6.90 20.02
N LYS A 122 -2.00 -5.84 19.55
CA LYS A 122 -1.21 -4.93 20.41
C LYS A 122 -2.07 -4.33 21.53
N VAL A 123 -3.28 -3.88 21.21
CA VAL A 123 -4.20 -3.27 22.17
C VAL A 123 -4.72 -4.32 23.16
N VAL A 124 -5.19 -5.46 22.65
CA VAL A 124 -5.76 -6.54 23.47
C VAL A 124 -4.72 -7.14 24.42
N LEU A 125 -3.56 -7.55 23.89
CA LEU A 125 -2.49 -8.14 24.69
C LEU A 125 -1.87 -7.13 25.66
N GLY A 126 -1.79 -5.85 25.26
CA GLY A 126 -1.37 -4.77 26.15
C GLY A 126 -2.25 -4.65 27.39
N ALA A 127 -3.58 -4.76 27.24
CA ALA A 127 -4.51 -4.77 28.37
C ALA A 127 -4.34 -6.00 29.29
N MET A 128 -3.79 -7.09 28.77
CA MET A 128 -3.45 -8.31 29.52
C MET A 128 -2.04 -8.27 30.13
N GLY A 129 -1.27 -7.21 29.90
CA GLY A 129 0.14 -7.12 30.33
C GLY A 129 1.09 -8.03 29.53
N ILE A 130 0.70 -8.47 28.34
CA ILE A 130 1.49 -9.35 27.46
C ILE A 130 2.17 -8.50 26.38
N ASP A 131 3.48 -8.71 26.18
CA ASP A 131 4.23 -8.03 25.15
C ASP A 131 4.01 -8.66 23.76
N ILE A 132 3.29 -7.94 22.89
CA ILE A 132 3.07 -8.35 21.50
C ILE A 132 4.37 -8.58 20.73
N TRP A 133 5.47 -7.88 21.07
CA TRP A 133 6.73 -8.06 20.37
C TRP A 133 7.32 -9.44 20.69
N GLU A 134 7.32 -9.85 21.96
CA GLU A 134 7.71 -11.20 22.36
C GLU A 134 6.84 -12.26 21.67
N VAL A 135 5.52 -12.04 21.61
CA VAL A 135 4.58 -12.94 20.93
C VAL A 135 4.89 -13.09 19.44
N ILE A 136 5.13 -11.98 18.72
CA ILE A 136 5.49 -12.01 17.29
C ILE A 136 6.84 -12.72 17.08
N GLU A 137 7.82 -12.44 17.94
CA GLU A 137 9.16 -13.04 17.87
C GLU A 137 9.13 -14.55 18.14
N ALA A 138 8.28 -15.03 19.04
CA ALA A 138 8.05 -16.45 19.25
C ALA A 138 7.27 -17.07 18.07
N ALA A 139 6.18 -16.42 17.61
CA ALA A 139 5.33 -16.93 16.55
C ALA A 139 6.05 -17.05 15.20
N LYS A 140 6.98 -16.13 14.87
CA LYS A 140 7.76 -16.18 13.63
C LYS A 140 8.70 -17.39 13.53
N SER A 141 8.95 -18.11 14.63
CA SER A 141 9.70 -19.37 14.59
C SER A 141 8.93 -20.51 13.91
N LYS A 142 7.61 -20.37 13.75
CA LYS A 142 6.78 -21.36 13.06
C LYS A 142 7.04 -21.30 11.54
N PRO A 143 7.49 -22.40 10.91
CA PRO A 143 7.95 -22.36 9.51
C PRO A 143 6.81 -22.31 8.47
N PHE A 144 5.55 -22.39 8.88
CA PHE A 144 4.40 -22.39 7.98
C PHE A 144 3.19 -21.70 8.60
N GLY A 145 2.35 -21.10 7.73
CA GLY A 145 1.06 -20.51 8.11
C GLY A 145 1.18 -19.27 9.01
N TYR A 146 2.37 -18.70 9.18
CA TYR A 146 2.57 -17.44 9.87
C TYR A 146 3.64 -16.63 9.15
N MET A 147 3.28 -15.41 8.75
CA MET A 147 4.21 -14.43 8.20
C MET A 147 4.14 -13.21 9.11
N PRO A 148 5.27 -12.76 9.68
CA PRO A 148 5.25 -11.71 10.69
C PRO A 148 4.86 -10.36 10.08
N PHE A 149 3.91 -9.72 10.73
CA PHE A 149 3.62 -8.30 10.61
C PHE A 149 3.88 -7.63 11.95
N TYR A 150 4.11 -6.32 11.94
CA TYR A 150 4.52 -5.60 13.13
C TYR A 150 3.56 -4.43 13.40
N PRO A 151 3.16 -4.22 14.66
CA PRO A 151 2.29 -3.11 15.02
C PRO A 151 3.04 -1.78 14.85
N GLY A 152 2.28 -0.71 14.66
CA GLY A 152 2.85 0.62 14.44
C GLY A 152 1.90 1.75 14.84
N PRO A 153 2.34 3.01 14.71
CA PRO A 153 1.52 4.17 15.06
C PRO A 153 0.36 4.42 14.08
N GLY A 154 0.31 3.68 12.97
CA GLY A 154 -0.68 3.79 11.91
C GLY A 154 -0.12 3.26 10.60
N LEU A 155 -0.88 3.39 9.53
CA LEU A 155 -0.43 3.16 8.17
C LEU A 155 -0.10 4.49 7.49
N GLY A 156 0.89 4.49 6.59
CA GLY A 156 1.17 5.64 5.75
C GLY A 156 1.74 5.27 4.39
N GLY A 157 2.14 6.30 3.64
CA GLY A 157 2.47 6.19 2.21
C GLY A 157 1.22 6.08 1.35
N HIS A 158 1.37 6.04 0.03
CA HIS A 158 0.21 6.03 -0.87
C HIS A 158 -0.47 4.68 -1.03
N CYS A 159 0.30 3.59 -1.03
CA CYS A 159 -0.24 2.33 -1.53
C CYS A 159 -1.20 1.66 -0.53
N VAL A 160 -0.79 1.52 0.74
CA VAL A 160 -1.55 0.71 1.72
C VAL A 160 -2.82 1.41 2.22
N PRO A 161 -2.81 2.73 2.51
CA PRO A 161 -4.01 3.43 2.95
C PRO A 161 -5.07 3.62 1.86
N ILE A 162 -4.67 3.64 0.58
CA ILE A 162 -5.57 4.01 -0.53
C ILE A 162 -5.95 2.81 -1.40
N ASP A 163 -4.97 2.03 -1.88
CA ASP A 163 -5.21 1.00 -2.90
C ASP A 163 -6.29 -0.02 -2.52
N PRO A 164 -6.40 -0.51 -1.26
CA PRO A 164 -7.47 -1.42 -0.87
C PRO A 164 -8.88 -0.86 -1.16
N PHE A 165 -9.06 0.46 -1.11
CA PHE A 165 -10.35 1.10 -1.37
C PHE A 165 -10.71 1.15 -2.85
N TYR A 166 -9.78 0.95 -3.79
CA TYR A 166 -10.13 0.76 -5.20
C TYR A 166 -10.97 -0.49 -5.39
N LEU A 167 -10.65 -1.58 -4.68
CA LEU A 167 -11.48 -2.78 -4.71
C LEU A 167 -12.81 -2.56 -4.00
N THR A 168 -12.82 -1.88 -2.85
CA THR A 168 -14.06 -1.52 -2.15
C THR A 168 -15.00 -0.73 -3.05
N TRP A 169 -14.47 0.26 -3.79
CA TRP A 169 -15.24 1.05 -4.74
C TRP A 169 -15.79 0.18 -5.87
N LYS A 170 -14.94 -0.64 -6.51
CA LYS A 170 -15.37 -1.51 -7.62
C LYS A 170 -16.37 -2.58 -7.18
N ALA A 171 -16.23 -3.14 -5.97
CA ALA A 171 -17.11 -4.17 -5.43
C ALA A 171 -18.55 -3.66 -5.19
N ARG A 172 -18.74 -2.35 -4.97
CA ARG A 172 -20.08 -1.74 -4.84
C ARG A 172 -20.90 -1.86 -6.12
N GLU A 173 -20.27 -1.86 -7.29
CA GLU A 173 -20.97 -2.10 -8.57
C GLU A 173 -21.54 -3.52 -8.67
N TYR A 174 -20.99 -4.46 -7.89
CA TYR A 174 -21.47 -5.83 -7.78
C TYR A 174 -22.33 -6.06 -6.53
N GLU A 175 -22.71 -5.00 -5.82
CA GLU A 175 -23.48 -5.06 -4.57
C GLU A 175 -22.79 -5.89 -3.46
N LEU A 176 -21.45 -5.98 -3.50
CA LEU A 176 -20.64 -6.75 -2.55
C LEU A 176 -19.88 -5.82 -1.60
N PRO A 177 -20.19 -5.83 -0.29
CA PRO A 177 -19.43 -5.06 0.69
C PRO A 177 -18.10 -5.73 1.05
N THR A 178 -17.03 -4.94 1.15
CA THR A 178 -15.69 -5.40 1.52
C THR A 178 -15.39 -5.20 3.02
N ARG A 179 -16.24 -5.79 3.87
CA ARG A 179 -16.24 -5.57 5.34
C ARG A 179 -14.87 -5.72 6.01
N PHE A 180 -14.06 -6.68 5.57
CA PHE A 180 -12.76 -6.94 6.17
C PHE A 180 -11.72 -5.87 5.82
N ILE A 181 -11.81 -5.31 4.61
CA ILE A 181 -10.96 -4.19 4.17
C ILE A 181 -11.32 -2.93 4.96
N GLU A 182 -12.61 -2.66 5.09
CA GLU A 182 -13.11 -1.49 5.83
C GLU A 182 -12.73 -1.57 7.32
N LEU A 183 -12.94 -2.72 7.97
CA LEU A 183 -12.53 -2.94 9.36
C LEU A 183 -11.01 -2.77 9.57
N ALA A 184 -10.21 -3.32 8.65
CA ALA A 184 -8.76 -3.15 8.73
C ALA A 184 -8.36 -1.68 8.66
N ALA A 185 -9.01 -0.90 7.79
CA ALA A 185 -8.76 0.54 7.70
C ALA A 185 -9.18 1.29 8.98
N GLU A 186 -10.32 0.95 9.57
CA GLU A 186 -10.79 1.53 10.85
C GLU A 186 -9.78 1.30 11.97
N ILE A 187 -9.33 0.04 12.16
CA ILE A 187 -8.34 -0.32 13.18
C ILE A 187 -7.04 0.46 12.97
N ASN A 188 -6.51 0.47 11.74
CA ASN A 188 -5.25 1.14 11.43
C ASN A 188 -5.34 2.67 11.62
N THR A 189 -6.47 3.28 11.28
CA THR A 189 -6.72 4.72 11.43
C THR A 189 -6.92 5.13 12.89
N ALA A 190 -7.32 4.20 13.76
CA ALA A 190 -7.45 4.44 15.19
C ALA A 190 -6.10 4.45 15.94
N MET A 191 -5.05 3.84 15.38
CA MET A 191 -3.75 3.68 16.05
C MET A 191 -3.07 4.99 16.48
N PRO A 192 -3.08 6.09 15.68
CA PRO A 192 -2.50 7.35 16.13
C PRO A 192 -3.12 7.85 17.44
N ARG A 193 -4.45 7.72 17.58
CA ARG A 193 -5.16 8.09 18.81
C ARG A 193 -4.77 7.19 19.97
N HIS A 194 -4.70 5.88 19.76
CA HIS A 194 -4.23 4.95 20.78
C HIS A 194 -2.82 5.32 21.28
N VAL A 195 -1.89 5.66 20.38
CA VAL A 195 -0.53 6.08 20.75
C VAL A 195 -0.54 7.36 21.59
N VAL A 196 -1.34 8.37 21.23
CA VAL A 196 -1.45 9.61 21.99
C VAL A 196 -2.08 9.38 23.37
N ASP A 197 -3.09 8.52 23.46
CA ASP A 197 -3.72 8.16 24.74
C ASP A 197 -2.71 7.46 25.67
N GLU A 198 -1.90 6.52 25.15
CA GLU A 198 -0.85 5.87 25.92
C GLU A 198 0.28 6.83 26.32
N LEU A 199 0.64 7.78 25.44
CA LEU A 199 1.58 8.85 25.78
C LEU A 199 1.05 9.71 26.94
N ALA A 200 -0.22 10.12 26.90
CA ALA A 200 -0.83 10.93 27.95
C ALA A 200 -0.84 10.19 29.30
N LYS A 201 -1.22 8.90 29.31
CA LYS A 201 -1.17 8.05 30.51
C LYS A 201 0.25 7.94 31.05
N ALA A 202 1.24 7.72 30.18
CA ALA A 202 2.63 7.57 30.59
C ALA A 202 3.19 8.88 31.19
N LEU A 203 2.85 10.04 30.62
CA LEU A 203 3.26 11.35 31.14
C LEU A 203 2.67 11.61 32.54
N ASP A 204 1.39 11.28 32.73
CA ASP A 204 0.73 11.43 34.03
C ASP A 204 1.37 10.51 35.08
N GLN A 205 1.47 9.22 34.77
CA GLN A 205 1.97 8.21 35.71
C GLN A 205 3.45 8.37 36.06
N ARG A 206 4.30 8.70 35.07
CA ARG A 206 5.76 8.73 35.26
C ARG A 206 6.29 10.12 35.62
N CYS A 207 5.58 11.17 35.23
CA CYS A 207 6.06 12.55 35.38
C CYS A 207 5.08 13.47 36.12
N GLY A 208 3.85 13.04 36.39
CA GLY A 208 2.80 13.90 36.95
C GLY A 208 2.41 15.05 36.02
N LYS A 209 2.57 14.86 34.70
CA LYS A 209 2.35 15.91 33.69
C LYS A 209 1.18 15.56 32.80
N ALA A 210 0.30 16.54 32.59
CA ALA A 210 -0.71 16.47 31.56
C ALA A 210 -0.08 16.70 30.17
N LEU A 211 -0.61 16.04 29.13
CA LEU A 211 -0.18 16.24 27.74
C LEU A 211 -0.31 17.70 27.31
N SER A 212 -1.41 18.37 27.71
CA SER A 212 -1.71 19.77 27.42
C SER A 212 -0.70 20.80 27.96
N ARG A 213 0.24 20.37 28.80
CA ARG A 213 1.31 21.23 29.37
C ARG A 213 2.70 20.70 29.05
N SER A 214 2.79 19.79 28.08
CA SER A 214 4.02 19.09 27.75
C SER A 214 4.53 19.50 26.37
N ARG A 215 5.86 19.51 26.23
CA ARG A 215 6.55 19.60 24.94
C ARG A 215 6.98 18.21 24.54
N ILE A 216 6.54 17.74 23.39
CA ILE A 216 6.76 16.39 22.89
C ILE A 216 7.63 16.49 21.63
N LEU A 217 8.80 15.86 21.65
CA LEU A 217 9.64 15.72 20.46
C LEU A 217 9.30 14.40 19.76
N ILE A 218 8.78 14.49 18.54
CA ILE A 218 8.53 13.35 17.65
C ILE A 218 9.81 13.10 16.84
N VAL A 219 10.36 11.91 16.99
CA VAL A 219 11.56 11.49 16.24
C VAL A 219 11.11 10.59 15.09
N GLY A 220 11.15 11.12 13.88
CA GLY A 220 10.67 10.48 12.66
C GLY A 220 9.36 11.09 12.15
N LEU A 221 9.40 11.63 10.94
CA LEU A 221 8.28 12.25 10.22
C LEU A 221 7.90 11.45 8.97
N ALA A 222 8.87 10.78 8.33
CA ALA A 222 8.60 9.92 7.18
C ALA A 222 7.70 8.73 7.55
N TYR A 223 6.85 8.30 6.61
CA TYR A 223 5.93 7.17 6.85
C TYR A 223 6.66 5.81 6.96
N LYS A 224 7.90 5.76 6.44
CA LYS A 224 8.76 4.57 6.43
C LYS A 224 10.19 4.98 6.77
N LYS A 225 10.94 4.09 7.43
CA LYS A 225 12.36 4.30 7.71
C LYS A 225 13.17 4.53 6.43
N ASN A 226 14.17 5.40 6.52
CA ASN A 226 15.18 5.66 5.47
C ASN A 226 14.63 6.18 4.14
N VAL A 227 13.46 6.85 4.15
CA VAL A 227 12.92 7.56 2.98
C VAL A 227 12.50 8.98 3.37
N PRO A 228 12.52 9.96 2.46
CA PRO A 228 12.12 11.35 2.74
C PRO A 228 10.60 11.58 2.59
N ASP A 229 9.81 10.52 2.47
CA ASP A 229 8.40 10.61 2.08
C ASP A 229 7.48 10.73 3.31
N ILE A 230 6.77 11.86 3.41
CA ILE A 230 5.84 12.18 4.49
C ILE A 230 4.36 11.99 4.11
N ARG A 231 4.07 11.56 2.88
CA ARG A 231 2.70 11.48 2.39
C ARG A 231 1.93 10.43 3.18
N GLU A 232 0.76 10.81 3.67
CA GLU A 232 -0.09 10.01 4.58
C GLU A 232 0.66 9.51 5.83
N SER A 233 1.72 10.21 6.29
CA SER A 233 2.50 9.73 7.43
C SER A 233 1.70 9.75 8.73
N PRO A 234 1.70 8.67 9.54
CA PRO A 234 1.03 8.66 10.83
C PRO A 234 1.64 9.68 11.81
N SER A 235 2.92 10.05 11.64
CA SER A 235 3.57 11.08 12.47
C SER A 235 2.88 12.44 12.35
N LEU A 236 2.38 12.79 11.16
CA LEU A 236 1.62 14.04 10.97
C LEU A 236 0.33 13.99 11.78
N ARG A 237 -0.37 12.84 11.79
CA ARG A 237 -1.58 12.67 12.59
C ARG A 237 -1.29 12.71 14.10
N LEU A 238 -0.14 12.19 14.53
CA LEU A 238 0.30 12.31 15.93
C LEU A 238 0.52 13.76 16.35
N ILE A 239 1.16 14.58 15.48
CA ILE A 239 1.36 16.03 15.72
C ILE A 239 0.02 16.70 15.94
N GLU A 240 -0.92 16.54 15.00
CA GLU A 240 -2.26 17.13 15.07
C GLU A 240 -2.97 16.74 16.38
N LEU A 241 -2.97 15.45 16.73
CA LEU A 241 -3.64 14.97 17.94
C LEU A 241 -3.01 15.51 19.24
N ILE A 242 -1.69 15.67 19.28
CA ILE A 242 -0.99 16.28 20.42
C ILE A 242 -1.37 17.76 20.56
N GLU A 243 -1.42 18.49 19.44
CA GLU A 243 -1.80 19.91 19.40
C GLU A 243 -3.29 20.12 19.73
N ASP A 244 -4.18 19.24 19.26
CA ASP A 244 -5.61 19.22 19.60
C ASP A 244 -5.84 19.05 21.11
N TRP A 245 -4.95 18.32 21.80
CA TRP A 245 -4.96 18.17 23.26
C TRP A 245 -4.32 19.34 24.01
N GLY A 246 -3.86 20.38 23.29
CA GLY A 246 -3.17 21.55 23.84
C GLY A 246 -1.69 21.33 24.13
N GLY A 247 -1.12 20.17 23.80
CA GLY A 247 0.32 19.92 23.90
C GLY A 247 1.09 20.67 22.81
N LYS A 248 2.41 20.76 22.96
CA LYS A 248 3.28 21.31 21.91
C LYS A 248 4.11 20.19 21.28
N ALA A 249 3.89 19.94 19.99
CA ALA A 249 4.69 19.01 19.21
C ALA A 249 5.89 19.73 18.58
N GLU A 250 7.06 19.11 18.66
CA GLU A 250 8.27 19.44 17.91
C GLU A 250 8.70 18.16 17.19
N PHE A 251 9.42 18.25 16.08
CA PHE A 251 9.84 17.06 15.34
C PHE A 251 11.31 17.11 14.92
N HIS A 252 11.89 15.94 14.71
CA HIS A 252 13.18 15.77 14.06
C HIS A 252 13.13 14.54 13.16
N ASP A 253 13.49 14.71 11.89
CA ASP A 253 13.73 13.62 10.95
C ASP A 253 14.97 13.96 10.11
N PRO A 254 15.99 13.10 10.03
CA PRO A 254 17.19 13.38 9.25
C PRO A 254 16.98 13.31 7.73
N HIS A 255 15.82 12.86 7.26
CA HIS A 255 15.50 12.70 5.84
C HIS A 255 14.47 13.72 5.32
N VAL A 256 13.85 14.53 6.18
CA VAL A 256 12.80 15.51 5.82
C VAL A 256 13.22 16.93 6.18
#